data_AF-A0AAW3TL07-F1
#
_entry.id   AF-A0AAW3TL07-F1
#
_cell.length_a   1.000
_cell.length_b   1.000
_cell.length_c   1.000
_cell.angle_alpha   90.00
_cell.angle_beta   90.00
_cell.angle_gamma   90.00
#
_symmetry.space_group_name_H-M   'P 1'
#
loop_
_entity.id
_entity.type
_entity.pdbx_description
1 polymer ?
#
loop_
_entity_poly.entity_id
_entity_poly.type
_entity_poly.pdbx_seq_one_letter_code
_entity_poly.pdbx_strand_id
1 'polypeptide(L)'
;MNILYLVIIFIFIAASFLFFAFLIYRLPKPLQQKCIEGEIVFVFIDKNTCFRHFLETVILRNKVVTLADNNTAFYVNANDYKKLWKVSPHKLSTMQCTYKLNLNTTPLLFGGYGLATVENMTAIDKKPIIIK
;
A
#
# COMPACT_ATOMS: atom_id res chain seq x y z
N MET A 1 34.45 28.57 -4.65
CA MET A 1 33.81 27.27 -5.00
C MET A 1 32.74 27.57 -6.04
N ASN A 2 32.84 27.01 -7.25
CA ASN A 2 31.97 27.39 -8.37
C ASN A 2 30.53 26.94 -8.08
N ILE A 3 29.53 27.79 -8.35
CA ILE A 3 28.10 27.50 -8.09
C ILE A 3 27.67 26.18 -8.74
N LEU A 4 28.23 25.86 -9.91
CA LEU A 4 28.02 24.59 -10.60
C LEU A 4 28.38 23.36 -9.75
N TYR A 5 29.49 23.39 -9.01
CA TYR A 5 29.89 22.27 -8.13
C TYR A 5 28.92 22.10 -6.96
N LEU A 6 28.42 23.21 -6.39
CA LEU A 6 27.41 23.16 -5.33
C LEU A 6 26.12 22.51 -5.83
N VAL A 7 25.68 22.84 -7.05
CA VAL A 7 24.49 22.24 -7.67
C VAL A 7 24.70 20.74 -7.91
N ILE A 8 25.85 20.33 -8.44
CA ILE A 8 26.16 18.92 -8.68
C ILE A 8 26.16 18.12 -7.36
N ILE A 9 26.79 18.66 -6.31
CA ILE A 9 26.82 18.02 -4.99
C ILE A 9 25.40 17.88 -4.44
N PHE A 10 24.58 18.92 -4.55
CA PHE A 10 23.18 18.87 -4.09
C PHE A 10 22.36 17.80 -4.81
N ILE A 11 22.49 17.70 -6.15
CA ILE A 11 21.82 16.67 -6.94
C ILE A 11 22.27 15.28 -6.48
N PHE A 12 23.56 15.08 -6.22
CA PHE A 12 24.09 13.79 -5.80
C PHE A 12 23.58 13.37 -4.42
N ILE A 13 23.47 14.32 -3.49
CA ILE A 13 22.90 14.09 -2.15
C ILE A 13 21.41 13.72 -2.28
N ALA A 14 20.65 14.47 -3.08
CA ALA A 14 19.23 14.20 -3.29
C ALA A 14 18.99 12.82 -3.96
N ALA A 15 19.78 12.48 -4.98
CA ALA A 15 19.72 11.18 -5.64
C ALA A 15 20.07 10.04 -4.68
N SER A 16 21.12 10.23 -3.87
CA SER A 16 21.53 9.24 -2.86
C SER A 16 20.45 9.04 -1.81
N PHE A 17 19.83 10.12 -1.32
CA PHE A 17 18.71 10.05 -0.37
C PHE A 17 17.52 9.24 -0.95
N LEU A 18 17.13 9.52 -2.20
CA LEU A 18 16.07 8.77 -2.87
C LEU A 18 16.44 7.28 -3.05
N PHE A 19 17.71 6.99 -3.38
CA PHE A 19 18.20 5.63 -3.50
C PHE A 19 18.11 4.85 -2.19
N PHE A 20 18.56 5.43 -1.08
CA PHE A 20 18.47 4.79 0.24
C PHE A 20 17.01 4.63 0.70
N ALA A 21 16.15 5.63 0.46
CA ALA A 21 14.73 5.51 0.74
C ALA A 21 14.08 4.37 -0.05
N PHE A 22 14.43 4.22 -1.33
CA PHE A 22 13.96 3.11 -2.15
C PHE A 22 14.39 1.77 -1.55
N LEU A 23 15.67 1.63 -1.17
CA LEU A 23 16.16 0.41 -0.52
C LEU A 23 15.38 0.09 0.77
N ILE A 24 15.19 1.06 1.66
CA ILE A 24 14.48 0.85 2.93
C ILE A 24 13.05 0.34 2.70
N TYR A 25 12.35 0.88 1.70
CA TYR A 25 10.94 0.55 1.44
C TYR A 25 10.71 -0.61 0.46
N ARG A 26 11.77 -1.13 -0.19
CA ARG A 26 11.64 -2.19 -1.19
C ARG A 26 12.49 -3.42 -0.92
N LEU A 27 13.48 -3.36 -0.01
CA LEU A 27 14.35 -4.51 0.25
C LEU A 27 13.59 -5.60 1.03
N PRO A 28 13.27 -6.74 0.39
CA PRO A 28 12.52 -7.80 1.04
C PRO A 28 13.40 -8.54 2.05
N LYS A 29 12.80 -9.05 3.12
CA LYS A 29 13.45 -10.10 3.91
C LYS A 29 13.52 -11.37 3.06
N PRO A 30 14.72 -11.95 2.87
CA PRO A 30 14.85 -13.15 2.07
C PRO A 30 13.99 -14.28 2.66
N LEU A 31 13.32 -15.04 1.79
CA LEU A 31 12.60 -16.28 2.09
C LEU A 31 11.39 -16.17 3.02
N GLN A 32 10.76 -15.01 3.12
CA GLN A 32 9.51 -14.84 3.86
C GLN A 32 8.43 -14.29 2.93
N GLN A 33 7.56 -15.15 2.41
CA GLN A 33 6.26 -14.73 1.90
C GLN A 33 5.24 -14.93 3.01
N LYS A 34 4.39 -13.94 3.21
CA LYS A 34 3.32 -13.98 4.20
C LYS A 34 2.00 -13.79 3.48
N CYS A 35 1.17 -14.83 3.51
CA CYS A 35 -0.22 -14.71 3.16
C CYS A 35 -0.97 -14.15 4.37
N ILE A 36 -1.67 -13.03 4.17
CA ILE A 36 -2.47 -12.37 5.18
C ILE A 36 -3.90 -12.39 4.68
N GLU A 37 -4.75 -13.05 5.44
CA GLU A 37 -6.18 -13.08 5.22
C GLU A 37 -6.85 -12.04 6.14
N GLY A 38 -7.84 -11.32 5.60
CA GLY A 38 -8.63 -10.40 6.41
C GLY A 38 -9.79 -9.77 5.66
N GLU A 39 -10.74 -9.23 6.41
CA GLU A 39 -11.86 -8.45 5.85
C GLU A 39 -11.36 -7.08 5.37
N ILE A 40 -11.82 -6.62 4.21
CA ILE A 40 -11.49 -5.28 3.71
C ILE A 40 -12.17 -4.21 4.57
N VAL A 41 -11.39 -3.20 4.93
CA VAL A 41 -11.93 -1.92 5.41
C VAL A 41 -11.93 -0.92 4.27
N PHE A 42 -13.09 -0.33 4.04
CA PHE A 42 -13.25 0.76 3.09
C PHE A 42 -12.95 2.08 3.78
N VAL A 43 -11.72 2.55 3.61
CA VAL A 43 -11.28 3.87 4.09
C VAL A 43 -11.55 4.89 2.99
N PHE A 44 -12.39 5.89 3.27
CA PHE A 44 -12.74 6.93 2.31
C PHE A 44 -11.66 8.01 2.17
N ILE A 45 -10.98 8.32 3.27
CA ILE A 45 -9.92 9.33 3.32
C ILE A 45 -8.70 8.69 3.99
N ASP A 46 -7.69 8.38 3.18
CA ASP A 46 -6.40 7.97 3.74
C ASP A 46 -5.68 9.22 4.29
N LYS A 47 -5.57 9.31 5.62
CA LYS A 47 -4.90 10.43 6.30
C LYS A 47 -3.39 10.23 6.43
N ASN A 48 -2.84 9.14 5.90
CA ASN A 48 -1.45 8.81 6.11
C ASN A 48 -0.53 9.66 5.21
N THR A 49 0.15 10.64 5.80
CA THR A 49 1.04 11.58 5.09
C THR A 49 2.51 11.17 5.12
N CYS A 50 2.84 9.94 5.53
CA CYS A 50 4.24 9.53 5.63
C CYS A 50 4.96 9.53 4.27
N PHE A 51 6.28 9.75 4.28
CA PHE A 51 7.09 9.78 3.05
C PHE A 51 6.98 8.50 2.21
N ARG A 52 6.86 7.35 2.89
CA ARG A 52 6.57 6.07 2.26
C ARG A 52 5.25 6.08 1.50
N HIS A 53 4.20 6.64 2.09
CA HIS A 53 2.90 6.76 1.43
C HIS A 53 3.01 7.61 0.16
N PHE A 54 3.73 8.74 0.21
CA PHE A 54 4.00 9.57 -0.96
C PHE A 54 4.74 8.80 -2.06
N LEU A 55 5.81 8.08 -1.72
CA LEU A 55 6.56 7.26 -2.67
C LEU A 55 5.69 6.19 -3.34
N GLU A 56 4.94 5.43 -2.55
CA GLU A 56 4.14 4.33 -3.09
C GLU A 56 2.93 4.83 -3.89
N THR A 57 2.25 5.90 -3.45
CA THR A 57 1.02 6.36 -4.09
C THR A 57 1.23 7.40 -5.19
N VAL A 58 2.15 8.34 -5.04
CA VAL A 58 2.37 9.44 -6.00
C VAL A 58 3.38 9.03 -7.06
N ILE A 59 4.53 8.51 -6.62
CA ILE A 59 5.62 8.15 -7.54
C ILE A 59 5.34 6.80 -8.21
N LEU A 60 5.00 5.77 -7.43
CA LEU A 60 4.80 4.41 -7.93
C LEU A 60 3.35 4.10 -8.30
N ARG A 61 2.41 5.02 -8.04
CA ARG A 61 0.97 4.90 -8.39
C ARG A 61 0.27 3.66 -7.81
N ASN A 62 0.80 3.10 -6.73
CA ASN A 62 0.16 2.03 -5.98
C ASN A 62 -1.02 2.57 -5.16
N LYS A 63 -1.89 1.67 -4.74
CA LYS A 63 -3.10 1.99 -3.98
C LYS A 63 -3.06 1.32 -2.61
N VAL A 64 -3.67 1.96 -1.63
CA VAL A 64 -3.69 1.49 -0.24
C VAL A 64 -4.94 0.66 0.00
N VAL A 65 -4.77 -0.48 0.67
CA VAL A 65 -5.84 -1.35 1.15
C VAL A 65 -5.60 -1.62 2.63
N THR A 66 -6.63 -1.45 3.45
CA THR A 66 -6.56 -1.72 4.89
C THR A 66 -7.43 -2.92 5.21
N LEU A 67 -6.93 -3.82 6.07
CA LEU A 67 -7.70 -4.97 6.58
C LEU A 67 -8.21 -4.67 7.99
N ALA A 68 -9.43 -5.12 8.29
CA ALA A 68 -10.13 -4.83 9.55
C ALA A 68 -9.40 -5.41 10.76
N ASP A 69 -8.89 -6.63 10.60
CA ASP A 69 -8.30 -7.39 11.70
C ASP A 69 -6.88 -6.92 12.04
N ASN A 70 -6.19 -6.25 11.12
CA ASN A 70 -4.76 -5.97 11.26
C ASN A 70 -4.43 -4.48 11.44
N ASN A 71 -5.40 -3.57 11.27
CA ASN A 71 -5.21 -2.11 11.25
C ASN A 71 -3.94 -1.67 10.46
N THR A 72 -3.53 -2.49 9.48
CA THR A 72 -2.28 -2.35 8.75
C THR A 72 -2.63 -2.02 7.31
N ALA A 73 -1.97 -0.99 6.79
CA ALA A 73 -2.10 -0.58 5.39
C ALA A 73 -1.17 -1.41 4.50
N PHE A 74 -1.74 -1.98 3.45
CA PHE A 74 -1.02 -2.69 2.39
C PHE A 74 -1.04 -1.87 1.10
N TYR A 75 0.09 -1.85 0.40
CA TYR A 75 0.19 -1.22 -0.92
C TYR A 75 0.00 -2.29 -1.98
N VAL A 76 -1.00 -2.13 -2.84
CA VAL A 76 -1.31 -3.01 -3.96
C VAL A 76 -1.17 -2.25 -5.27
N ASN A 77 -0.86 -2.94 -6.36
CA ASN A 77 -0.85 -2.32 -7.68
C ASN A 77 -2.26 -1.84 -8.06
N ALA A 78 -2.36 -0.73 -8.81
CA ALA A 78 -3.61 -0.17 -9.31
C ALA A 78 -4.48 -1.19 -10.07
N ASN A 79 -3.86 -2.13 -10.79
CA ASN A 79 -4.60 -3.17 -11.52
C ASN A 79 -5.31 -4.14 -10.58
N ASP A 80 -4.65 -4.57 -9.50
CA ASP A 80 -5.27 -5.44 -8.49
C ASP A 80 -6.28 -4.65 -7.66
N TYR A 81 -6.00 -3.37 -7.36
CA TYR A 81 -6.97 -2.49 -6.71
C TYR A 81 -8.27 -2.34 -7.50
N LYS A 82 -8.22 -2.24 -8.83
CA LYS A 82 -9.44 -2.19 -9.66
C LYS A 82 -10.29 -3.45 -9.54
N LYS A 83 -9.69 -4.62 -9.27
CA LYS A 83 -10.45 -5.87 -9.05
C LYS A 83 -11.26 -5.80 -7.76
N LEU A 84 -10.71 -5.13 -6.75
CA LEU A 84 -11.32 -4.94 -5.43
C LEU A 84 -12.44 -3.88 -5.47
N TRP A 85 -12.23 -2.75 -6.16
CA TRP A 85 -13.18 -1.64 -6.27
C TRP A 85 -14.04 -1.70 -7.55
N LYS A 86 -14.64 -2.87 -7.83
CA LYS A 86 -15.68 -2.96 -8.89
C LYS A 86 -16.98 -2.24 -8.51
N VAL A 87 -17.23 -2.11 -7.21
CA VAL A 87 -18.43 -1.47 -6.65
C VAL A 87 -18.03 -0.13 -6.04
N SER A 88 -18.81 0.92 -6.30
CA SER A 88 -18.52 2.25 -5.75
C SER A 88 -18.72 2.26 -4.22
N PRO A 89 -17.92 3.05 -3.46
CA PRO A 89 -18.04 3.14 -2.01
C PRO A 89 -19.44 3.53 -1.51
N HIS A 90 -20.15 4.36 -2.27
CA HIS A 90 -21.56 4.69 -1.99
C HIS A 90 -22.48 3.48 -2.11
N LYS A 91 -22.30 2.64 -3.14
CA LYS A 91 -23.09 1.42 -3.32
C LYS A 91 -22.74 0.34 -2.28
N LEU A 92 -21.51 0.34 -1.78
CA LEU A 92 -21.09 -0.53 -0.68
C LEU A 92 -21.85 -0.22 0.62
N SER A 93 -22.14 1.04 0.92
CA SER A 93 -22.92 1.39 2.14
C SER A 93 -24.33 0.79 2.16
N THR A 94 -24.89 0.49 0.98
CA THR A 94 -26.21 -0.12 0.81
C THR A 94 -26.17 -1.64 0.63
N MET A 95 -24.97 -2.24 0.47
CA MET A 95 -24.80 -3.67 0.30
C MET A 95 -24.72 -4.38 1.67
N GLN A 96 -25.32 -5.58 1.76
CA GLN A 96 -25.19 -6.46 2.93
C GLN A 96 -24.00 -7.43 2.83
N CYS A 97 -23.14 -7.24 1.83
CA CYS A 97 -21.96 -8.05 1.62
C CYS A 97 -20.68 -7.21 1.72
N THR A 98 -19.64 -7.85 2.24
CA THR A 98 -18.26 -7.36 2.29
C THR A 98 -17.36 -8.37 1.57
N TYR A 99 -16.07 -8.09 1.47
CA TYR A 99 -15.11 -9.00 0.86
C TYR A 99 -14.03 -9.43 1.86
N LYS A 100 -13.72 -10.73 1.86
CA LYS A 100 -12.49 -11.28 2.42
C LYS A 100 -11.40 -11.25 1.36
N LEU A 101 -10.21 -10.81 1.73
CA LEU A 101 -9.04 -10.87 0.87
C LEU A 101 -7.97 -11.76 1.43
N ASN A 102 -7.36 -12.52 0.53
CA ASN A 102 -6.07 -13.13 0.74
C ASN A 102 -5.03 -12.28 0.01
N LEU A 103 -4.21 -11.59 0.78
CA LEU A 103 -3.10 -10.79 0.29
C LEU A 103 -1.81 -11.57 0.47
N ASN A 104 -1.04 -11.72 -0.60
CA ASN A 104 0.33 -12.21 -0.49
C ASN A 104 1.29 -11.02 -0.49
N THR A 105 2.16 -10.97 0.50
CA THR A 105 3.13 -9.90 0.65
C THR A 105 4.44 -10.42 1.23
N THR A 106 5.51 -9.68 1.03
CA THR A 106 6.82 -9.97 1.60
C THR A 106 7.11 -8.96 2.72
N PRO A 107 7.48 -9.39 3.93
CA PRO A 107 7.93 -8.46 4.95
C PRO A 107 9.25 -7.81 4.51
N LEU A 108 9.40 -6.52 4.79
CA LEU A 108 10.60 -5.77 4.45
C LEU A 108 11.64 -5.86 5.58
N LEU A 109 12.92 -5.72 5.23
CA LEU A 109 14.01 -5.79 6.20
C LEU A 109 13.87 -4.73 7.30
N PHE A 110 13.44 -3.53 6.93
CA PHE A 110 13.28 -2.38 7.82
C PHE A 110 11.85 -2.23 8.38
N GLY A 111 11.02 -3.27 8.26
CA GLY A 111 9.69 -3.31 8.84
C GLY A 111 8.55 -2.97 7.88
N GLY A 112 7.35 -3.42 8.27
CA GLY A 112 6.17 -3.39 7.41
C GLY A 112 6.25 -4.42 6.27
N TYR A 113 5.40 -4.22 5.27
CA TYR A 113 5.17 -5.17 4.18
C TYR A 113 5.44 -4.53 2.83
N GLY A 114 6.03 -5.26 1.89
CA GLY A 114 6.27 -4.82 0.51
C GLY A 114 4.98 -4.71 -0.30
N LEU A 115 5.14 -4.60 -1.61
CA LEU A 115 4.01 -4.61 -2.53
C LEU A 115 3.22 -5.92 -2.35
N ALA A 116 1.93 -5.79 -2.03
CA ALA A 116 1.03 -6.92 -1.85
C ALA A 116 0.28 -7.22 -3.16
N THR A 117 0.03 -8.51 -3.40
CA THR A 117 -0.80 -9.01 -4.49
C THR A 117 -2.09 -9.59 -3.92
N VAL A 118 -3.19 -9.38 -4.64
CA VAL A 118 -4.48 -9.97 -4.28
C VAL A 118 -4.55 -11.36 -4.91
N GLU A 119 -4.45 -12.41 -4.09
CA GLU A 119 -4.51 -13.80 -4.58
C GLU A 119 -5.96 -14.26 -4.73
N ASN A 120 -6.80 -13.99 -3.73
CA ASN A 120 -8.20 -14.39 -3.75
C ASN A 120 -9.10 -13.34 -3.08
N MET A 121 -10.33 -13.25 -3.57
CA MET A 121 -11.38 -12.35 -3.11
C MET A 121 -12.68 -13.11 -3.01
N THR A 122 -13.21 -13.25 -1.80
CA THR A 122 -14.49 -13.93 -1.55
C THR A 122 -15.49 -12.96 -0.95
N ALA A 123 -16.72 -12.97 -1.45
CA ALA A 123 -17.81 -12.20 -0.85
C ALA A 123 -18.26 -12.90 0.44
N ILE A 124 -18.52 -12.11 1.48
CA ILE A 124 -19.06 -12.57 2.76
C ILE A 124 -20.32 -11.77 3.05
N ASP A 125 -21.37 -12.43 3.54
CA ASP A 125 -22.63 -11.80 3.97
C ASP A 125 -22.46 -11.10 5.32
N LYS A 126 -21.71 -10.00 5.31
CA LYS A 126 -21.47 -9.12 6.45
C LYS A 126 -21.49 -7.67 5.98
N LYS A 127 -21.97 -6.76 6.83
CA LYS A 127 -21.96 -5.32 6.52
C LYS A 127 -20.52 -4.83 6.34
N PRO A 128 -20.23 -4.03 5.29
CA PRO A 128 -18.90 -3.50 5.07
C PRO A 128 -18.50 -2.52 6.17
N ILE A 129 -17.24 -2.60 6.61
CA ILE A 129 -16.67 -1.66 7.58
C ILE A 129 -16.19 -0.43 6.81
N ILE A 130 -16.80 0.71 7.11
CA ILE A 130 -16.53 1.99 6.48
C ILE A 130 -15.89 2.93 7.50
N ILE A 131 -14.67 3.39 7.22
CA ILE A 131 -13.99 4.43 8.01
C ILE A 131 -14.02 5.73 7.21
N LYS A 132 -14.55 6.80 7.84
CA LYS A 132 -14.64 8.15 7.28
C LYS A 132 -13.35 8.93 7.45
#